data_AF-A0A8S9N565-F1
#
_entry.id   AF-A0A8S9N565-F1
#
_cell.length_a   1.000
_cell.length_b   1.000
_cell.length_c   1.000
_cell.angle_alpha   90.00
_cell.angle_beta   90.00
_cell.angle_gamma   90.00
#
_symmetry.space_group_name_H-M   'P 1'
#
loop_
_entity.id
_entity.type
_entity.pdbx_description
1 polymer ?
#
loop_
_entity_poly.entity_id
_entity_poly.type
_entity_poly.pdbx_seq_one_letter_code
_entity_poly.pdbx_strand_id
1 'polypeptide(L)'
;MGSLVEEQPQVAEDCMGLLQLLSNGTVLRSKSIDLITQQIPLANHETVLFKDSVFHKPNNLHLRLYKPVLVSNRTIPVVVFFHGGGFCFGSRSWPHFHNFCLTLASSLHALVVAPDYRLAPEHRLPAAFEDAEAALVWLRDQAVSSDCDHWFEGGPGVDFDRVYVLGDSSGGNIAHHLAFRFGSGSVELSPVRVRGYVLLGPFFGGGERTKSEDGPSEKKLNLDLLDK
;
A
#
# COMPACT_ATOMS: atom_id res chain seq x y z
N MET A 1 -36.81 33.31 -18.96
CA MET A 1 -35.53 32.59 -18.77
C MET A 1 -35.39 32.32 -17.28
N GLY A 2 -35.83 31.15 -16.82
CA GLY A 2 -35.57 30.73 -15.43
C GLY A 2 -34.14 30.23 -15.37
N SER A 3 -33.30 30.85 -14.55
CA SER A 3 -31.98 30.30 -14.25
C SER A 3 -32.20 28.96 -13.54
N LEU A 4 -31.74 27.87 -14.15
CA LEU A 4 -31.54 26.62 -13.43
C LEU A 4 -30.50 26.93 -12.35
N VAL A 5 -30.95 27.08 -11.11
CA VAL A 5 -30.05 27.10 -9.96
C VAL A 5 -29.49 25.68 -9.92
N GLU A 6 -28.23 25.51 -10.32
CA GLU A 6 -27.54 24.25 -10.09
C GLU A 6 -27.54 24.00 -8.57
N GLU A 7 -28.30 22.99 -8.14
CA GLU A 7 -28.30 22.54 -6.75
C GLU A 7 -26.88 22.16 -6.35
N GLN A 8 -26.42 22.70 -5.21
CA GLN A 8 -25.10 22.34 -4.71
C GLN A 8 -25.05 20.83 -4.42
N PRO A 9 -23.98 20.15 -4.84
CA PRO A 9 -23.85 18.72 -4.63
C PRO A 9 -23.79 18.41 -3.13
N GLN A 10 -24.60 17.43 -2.70
CA GLN A 10 -24.75 17.02 -1.30
C GLN A 10 -23.89 15.79 -1.01
N VAL A 11 -23.53 15.56 0.25
CA VAL A 11 -22.82 14.34 0.66
C VAL A 11 -23.77 13.15 0.53
N ALA A 12 -23.47 12.24 -0.40
CA ALA A 12 -24.20 11.00 -0.62
C ALA A 12 -23.67 9.87 0.28
N GLU A 13 -22.36 9.76 0.42
CA GLU A 13 -21.71 8.83 1.34
C GLU A 13 -20.62 9.53 2.15
N ASP A 14 -20.48 9.15 3.42
CA ASP A 14 -19.45 9.64 4.32
C ASP A 14 -18.81 8.46 5.06
N CYS A 15 -17.50 8.31 4.86
CA CYS A 15 -16.66 7.37 5.55
C CYS A 15 -15.82 8.12 6.60
N MET A 16 -16.37 8.21 7.82
CA MET A 16 -15.70 8.78 9.01
C MET A 16 -15.17 10.22 8.86
N GLY A 17 -15.73 11.01 7.93
CA GLY A 17 -15.24 12.35 7.57
C GLY A 17 -13.90 12.34 6.80
N LEU A 18 -13.37 11.16 6.47
CA LEU A 18 -12.09 10.99 5.80
C LEU A 18 -12.25 10.91 4.29
N LEU A 19 -13.37 10.33 3.85
CA LEU A 19 -13.80 10.32 2.46
C LEU A 19 -15.28 10.65 2.40
N GLN A 20 -15.63 11.61 1.55
CA GLN A 20 -17.01 11.95 1.24
C GLN A 20 -17.23 11.81 -0.27
N LEU A 21 -18.26 11.07 -0.66
CA LEU A 21 -18.75 11.02 -2.03
C LEU A 21 -19.93 11.97 -2.15
N LEU A 22 -19.84 12.95 -3.05
CA LEU A 22 -20.93 13.87 -3.33
C LEU A 22 -21.91 13.30 -4.36
N SER A 23 -23.14 13.80 -4.38
CA SER A 23 -24.23 13.36 -5.26
C SER A 23 -23.93 13.48 -6.75
N ASN A 24 -22.94 14.30 -7.14
CA ASN A 24 -22.47 14.46 -8.51
C ASN A 24 -21.26 13.57 -8.85
N GLY A 25 -20.84 12.68 -7.95
CA GLY A 25 -19.70 11.78 -8.13
C GLY A 25 -18.35 12.36 -7.69
N THR A 26 -18.28 13.61 -7.24
CA THR A 26 -17.05 14.19 -6.70
C THR A 26 -16.64 13.47 -5.41
N VAL A 27 -15.37 13.09 -5.32
CA VAL A 27 -14.77 12.49 -4.12
C VAL A 27 -13.95 13.54 -3.39
N LEU A 28 -14.23 13.75 -2.10
CA LEU A 28 -13.45 14.61 -1.22
C LEU A 28 -12.74 13.74 -0.20
N ARG A 29 -11.40 13.85 -0.11
CA ARG A 29 -10.61 13.22 0.96
C ARG A 29 -10.10 14.26 1.94
N SER A 30 -10.25 13.99 3.23
CA SER A 30 -9.77 14.87 4.30
C SER A 30 -8.25 15.05 4.23
N LYS A 31 -7.80 16.27 4.50
CA LYS A 31 -6.37 16.58 4.69
C LYS A 31 -5.86 16.18 6.07
N SER A 32 -6.73 16.18 7.08
CA SER A 32 -6.42 15.63 8.40
C SER A 32 -6.75 14.14 8.39
N ILE A 33 -5.72 13.35 8.67
CA ILE A 33 -5.79 11.90 8.77
C ILE A 33 -5.68 11.44 10.24
N ASP A 34 -5.80 12.37 11.19
CA ASP A 34 -5.55 12.16 12.62
C ASP A 34 -6.44 11.08 13.23
N LEU A 35 -7.65 10.91 12.69
CA LEU A 35 -8.59 9.85 13.10
C LEU A 35 -8.01 8.45 12.87
N ILE A 36 -7.24 8.26 11.78
CA ILE A 36 -6.60 6.98 11.44
C ILE A 36 -5.17 6.94 11.99
N THR A 37 -4.40 8.00 11.81
CA THR A 37 -2.99 8.02 12.22
C THR A 37 -2.82 8.12 13.72
N GLN A 38 -3.89 8.42 14.47
CA GLN A 38 -3.86 8.62 15.92
C GLN A 38 -2.84 9.69 16.34
N GLN A 39 -2.57 10.66 15.46
CA GLN A 39 -1.53 11.68 15.64
C GLN A 39 -0.14 11.09 15.89
N ILE A 40 0.13 9.89 15.39
CA ILE A 40 1.46 9.27 15.46
C ILE A 40 2.45 10.20 14.74
N PRO A 41 3.53 10.65 15.41
CA PRO A 41 4.54 11.48 14.76
C PRO A 41 5.28 10.68 13.69
N LEU A 42 5.73 11.37 12.64
CA LEU A 42 6.69 10.79 11.70
C LEU A 42 7.98 10.50 12.46
N ALA A 43 8.37 9.23 12.50
CA ALA A 43 9.64 8.83 13.04
C ALA A 43 10.75 9.12 12.03
N ASN A 44 11.93 9.46 12.53
CA ASN A 44 13.16 9.35 11.78
C ASN A 44 13.99 8.23 12.39
N HIS A 45 14.65 7.45 11.55
CA HIS A 45 15.54 6.38 12.00
C HIS A 45 16.95 6.70 11.50
N GLU A 46 17.90 6.97 12.40
CA GLU A 46 19.26 7.37 12.03
C GLU A 46 19.98 6.31 11.15
N THR A 47 19.53 5.06 11.23
CA THR A 47 20.10 3.93 10.50
C THR A 47 19.31 3.51 9.26
N VAL A 48 18.25 4.22 8.87
CA VAL A 48 17.48 3.91 7.65
C VAL A 48 17.25 5.18 6.85
N LEU A 49 17.72 5.18 5.61
CA LEU A 49 17.41 6.23 4.64
C LEU A 49 16.12 5.90 3.93
N PHE A 50 15.36 6.90 3.50
CA PHE A 50 14.24 6.71 2.59
C PHE A 50 14.21 7.76 1.47
N LYS A 51 13.60 7.40 0.35
CA LYS A 51 13.30 8.34 -0.74
C LYS A 51 12.06 7.91 -1.51
N ASP A 52 11.45 8.86 -2.21
CA ASP A 52 10.34 8.57 -3.12
C ASP A 52 10.83 8.41 -4.57
N SER A 53 10.13 7.59 -5.34
CA SER A 53 10.38 7.40 -6.77
C SER A 53 9.07 7.14 -7.51
N VAL A 54 8.98 7.62 -8.75
CA VAL A 54 7.87 7.28 -9.65
C VAL A 54 8.13 5.91 -10.23
N PHE A 55 7.20 4.97 -10.02
CA PHE A 55 7.33 3.62 -10.56
C PHE A 55 6.41 3.35 -11.75
N HIS A 56 5.31 4.10 -11.87
CA HIS A 56 4.40 3.99 -13.00
C HIS A 56 3.93 5.37 -13.46
N LYS A 57 4.60 5.91 -14.49
CA LYS A 57 4.34 7.25 -15.04
C LYS A 57 2.91 7.45 -15.56
N PRO A 58 2.30 6.50 -16.31
CA PRO A 58 0.96 6.72 -16.87
C PRO A 58 -0.12 6.99 -15.81
N ASN A 59 -0.05 6.31 -14.67
CA ASN A 59 -0.98 6.52 -13.55
C ASN A 59 -0.43 7.47 -12.48
N ASN A 60 0.73 8.08 -12.72
CA ASN A 60 1.47 8.91 -11.75
C ASN A 60 1.59 8.24 -10.37
N LEU A 61 1.99 6.96 -10.35
CA LEU A 61 2.16 6.22 -9.10
C LEU A 61 3.58 6.30 -8.59
N HIS A 62 3.67 6.49 -7.28
CA HIS A 62 4.91 6.66 -6.55
C HIS A 62 5.07 5.53 -5.54
N LEU A 63 6.32 5.21 -5.25
CA LEU A 63 6.70 4.32 -4.17
C LEU A 63 7.74 5.00 -3.29
N ARG A 64 7.88 4.49 -2.07
CA ARG A 64 8.94 4.88 -1.15
C ARG A 64 9.88 3.71 -0.95
N LEU A 65 11.17 3.96 -1.17
CA LEU A 65 12.23 3.02 -0.86
C LEU A 65 12.76 3.34 0.54
N TYR A 66 13.02 2.30 1.32
CA TYR A 66 13.69 2.40 2.62
C TYR A 66 14.89 1.47 2.62
N LYS A 67 16.07 2.02 2.89
CA LYS A 67 17.34 1.29 2.82
C LYS A 67 18.09 1.43 4.14
N PRO A 68 18.42 0.32 4.81
CA PRO A 68 19.26 0.37 5.99
C PRO A 68 20.66 0.87 5.63
N VAL A 69 21.26 1.69 6.50
CA VAL A 69 22.61 2.28 6.37
C VAL A 69 23.72 1.25 6.64
N LEU A 70 23.38 -0.03 6.77
CA LEU A 70 24.29 -1.06 7.25
C LEU A 70 25.53 -1.28 6.37
N VAL A 71 26.66 -1.36 7.06
CA VAL A 71 28.03 -1.53 6.55
C VAL A 71 28.38 -3.02 6.50
N SER A 72 27.66 -3.81 5.70
CA SER A 72 27.97 -5.23 5.53
C SER A 72 28.17 -5.57 4.05
N ASN A 73 29.05 -6.53 3.75
CA ASN A 73 29.27 -7.02 2.38
C ASN A 73 28.23 -8.06 1.93
N ARG A 74 27.16 -8.28 2.70
CA ARG A 74 26.13 -9.28 2.38
C ARG A 74 24.97 -8.63 1.66
N THR A 75 24.43 -9.33 0.68
CA THR A 75 23.21 -8.87 -0.01
C THR A 75 22.01 -8.89 0.94
N ILE A 76 21.13 -7.90 0.78
CA ILE A 76 19.93 -7.74 1.61
C ILE A 76 18.67 -8.22 0.86
N PRO A 77 17.69 -8.84 1.56
CA PRO A 77 16.42 -9.22 0.95
C PRO A 77 15.57 -7.98 0.61
N VAL A 78 14.54 -8.18 -0.20
CA VAL A 78 13.55 -7.14 -0.53
C VAL A 78 12.21 -7.44 0.14
N VAL A 79 11.58 -6.41 0.69
CA VAL A 79 10.25 -6.46 1.26
C VAL A 79 9.38 -5.46 0.50
N VAL A 80 8.35 -5.92 -0.20
CA VAL A 80 7.35 -5.05 -0.83
C VAL A 80 6.16 -4.93 0.11
N PHE A 81 5.86 -3.73 0.60
CA PHE A 81 4.78 -3.48 1.56
C PHE A 81 3.64 -2.67 0.94
N PHE A 82 2.45 -3.26 0.90
CA PHE A 82 1.21 -2.58 0.49
C PHE A 82 0.45 -2.06 1.71
N HIS A 83 0.19 -0.77 1.73
CA HIS A 83 -0.52 -0.13 2.84
C HIS A 83 -2.00 -0.55 2.92
N GLY A 84 -2.61 -0.36 4.09
CA GLY A 84 -4.04 -0.55 4.30
C GLY A 84 -4.85 0.72 4.01
N GLY A 85 -6.17 0.63 4.23
CA GLY A 85 -7.11 1.75 4.08
C GLY A 85 -8.37 1.43 3.29
N GLY A 86 -8.83 0.17 3.31
CA GLY A 86 -10.08 -0.26 2.68
C GLY A 86 -10.16 0.02 1.18
N PHE A 87 -9.01 0.10 0.49
CA PHE A 87 -8.86 0.56 -0.90
C PHE A 87 -9.27 2.01 -1.20
N CYS A 88 -9.82 2.74 -0.22
CA CYS A 88 -10.42 4.05 -0.42
C CYS A 88 -9.53 5.20 0.09
N PHE A 89 -8.63 4.89 1.02
CA PHE A 89 -7.68 5.83 1.61
C PHE A 89 -6.35 5.14 1.92
N GLY A 90 -5.39 5.91 2.42
CA GLY A 90 -4.03 5.45 2.68
C GLY A 90 -3.00 6.07 1.74
N SER A 91 -1.74 6.02 2.18
CA SER A 91 -0.58 6.33 1.35
C SER A 91 0.67 5.76 2.02
N ARG A 92 1.68 5.42 1.21
CA ARG A 92 3.08 5.14 1.61
C ARG A 92 3.66 6.20 2.55
N SER A 93 3.12 7.43 2.51
CA SER A 93 3.59 8.58 3.27
C SER A 93 2.92 8.75 4.63
N TRP A 94 1.86 7.99 4.93
CA TRP A 94 1.15 8.11 6.20
C TRP A 94 2.04 7.67 7.38
N PRO A 95 2.04 8.39 8.52
CA PRO A 95 3.00 8.17 9.60
C PRO A 95 3.10 6.73 10.12
N HIS A 96 1.98 6.03 10.33
CA HIS A 96 2.00 4.66 10.83
C HIS A 96 2.61 3.68 9.82
N PHE A 97 2.28 3.79 8.54
CA PHE A 97 2.89 2.98 7.49
C PHE A 97 4.37 3.33 7.28
N HIS A 98 4.70 4.62 7.34
CA HIS A 98 6.08 5.08 7.25
C HIS A 98 6.95 4.53 8.37
N ASN A 99 6.50 4.67 9.62
CA ASN A 99 7.20 4.18 10.81
C ASN A 99 7.30 2.64 10.80
N PHE A 100 6.27 1.96 10.31
CA PHE A 100 6.29 0.51 10.13
C PHE A 100 7.37 0.09 9.11
N CYS A 101 7.46 0.76 7.96
CA CYS A 101 8.49 0.48 6.95
C CYS A 101 9.91 0.78 7.45
N LEU A 102 10.11 1.85 8.23
CA LEU A 102 11.40 2.11 8.90
C LEU A 102 11.78 0.95 9.83
N THR A 103 10.82 0.47 10.62
CA THR A 103 11.03 -0.65 11.54
C THR A 103 11.36 -1.93 10.77
N LEU A 104 10.62 -2.25 9.70
CA LEU A 104 10.89 -3.39 8.84
C LEU A 104 12.30 -3.34 8.25
N ALA A 105 12.69 -2.20 7.66
CA ALA A 105 14.00 -2.02 7.04
C ALA A 105 15.15 -2.21 8.06
N SER A 106 15.00 -1.60 9.25
CA SER A 106 15.98 -1.66 10.33
C SER A 106 16.08 -3.06 10.94
N SER A 107 14.95 -3.65 11.35
CA SER A 107 14.93 -4.95 12.04
C SER A 107 15.29 -6.11 11.11
N LEU A 108 14.77 -6.13 9.89
CA LEU A 108 14.99 -7.23 8.94
C LEU A 108 16.26 -7.06 8.10
N HIS A 109 16.93 -5.91 8.20
CA HIS A 109 18.07 -5.57 7.36
C HIS A 109 17.72 -5.73 5.87
N ALA A 110 16.58 -5.18 5.47
CA ALA A 110 15.96 -5.39 4.15
C ALA A 110 15.75 -4.07 3.43
N LEU A 111 15.81 -4.11 2.09
CA LEU A 111 15.31 -3.02 1.27
C LEU A 111 13.78 -3.09 1.27
N VAL A 112 13.10 -2.08 1.81
CA VAL A 112 11.63 -2.01 1.79
C VAL A 112 11.17 -1.13 0.64
N VAL A 113 10.22 -1.63 -0.14
CA VAL A 113 9.56 -0.95 -1.26
C VAL A 113 8.09 -0.78 -0.89
N ALA A 114 7.63 0.45 -0.69
CA ALA A 114 6.26 0.76 -0.31
C ALA A 114 5.55 1.54 -1.43
N PRO A 115 4.89 0.87 -2.38
CA PRO A 115 4.13 1.52 -3.45
C PRO A 115 2.80 2.08 -2.96
N ASP A 116 2.42 3.24 -3.52
CA ASP A 116 1.02 3.65 -3.58
C ASP A 116 0.31 2.91 -4.73
N TYR A 117 -1.01 2.78 -4.59
CA TYR A 117 -1.90 2.24 -5.60
C TYR A 117 -3.12 3.17 -5.77
N ARG A 118 -3.78 3.11 -6.93
CA ARG A 118 -4.98 3.91 -7.19
C ARG A 118 -6.10 3.52 -6.21
N LEU A 119 -6.80 4.54 -5.72
CA LEU A 119 -7.83 4.40 -4.70
C LEU A 119 -9.24 4.41 -5.30
N ALA A 120 -10.13 3.66 -4.68
CA ALA A 120 -11.56 3.76 -4.89
C ALA A 120 -12.14 5.01 -4.19
N PRO A 121 -13.29 5.54 -4.65
CA PRO A 121 -14.13 5.01 -5.73
C PRO A 121 -13.74 5.48 -7.15
N GLU A 122 -12.79 6.41 -7.32
CA GLU A 122 -12.34 6.89 -8.64
C GLU A 122 -11.75 5.75 -9.48
N HIS A 123 -11.07 4.82 -8.82
CA HIS A 123 -10.48 3.64 -9.43
C HIS A 123 -10.87 2.40 -8.63
N ARG A 124 -12.07 1.88 -8.91
CA ARG A 124 -12.55 0.63 -8.30
C ARG A 124 -11.63 -0.55 -8.65
N LEU A 125 -11.69 -1.60 -7.83
CA LEU A 125 -11.01 -2.87 -8.14
C LEU A 125 -11.42 -3.35 -9.55
N PRO A 126 -10.48 -3.87 -10.37
CA PRO A 126 -9.16 -4.39 -9.98
C PRO A 126 -7.99 -3.39 -10.05
N ALA A 127 -8.23 -2.08 -10.18
CA ALA A 127 -7.16 -1.09 -10.40
C ALA A 127 -5.98 -1.19 -9.41
N ALA A 128 -6.26 -1.37 -8.11
CA ALA A 128 -5.22 -1.53 -7.09
C ALA A 128 -4.40 -2.81 -7.27
N PHE A 129 -4.99 -3.90 -7.78
CA PHE A 129 -4.29 -5.14 -8.05
C PHE A 129 -3.36 -4.99 -9.26
N GLU A 130 -3.84 -4.34 -10.33
CA GLU A 130 -3.02 -4.03 -11.51
C GLU A 130 -1.81 -3.17 -11.14
N ASP A 131 -2.02 -2.16 -10.28
CA ASP A 131 -0.94 -1.28 -9.81
C ASP A 131 0.08 -2.04 -8.94
N ALA A 132 -0.39 -3.00 -8.15
CA ALA A 132 0.46 -3.85 -7.34
C ALA A 132 1.29 -4.83 -8.18
N GLU A 133 0.71 -5.40 -9.24
CA GLU A 133 1.44 -6.18 -10.24
C GLU A 133 2.49 -5.29 -10.94
N ALA A 134 2.12 -4.07 -11.33
CA ALA A 134 3.03 -3.11 -11.94
C ALA A 134 4.21 -2.74 -11.01
N ALA A 135 4.00 -2.69 -9.69
CA ALA A 135 5.09 -2.48 -8.73
C ALA A 135 6.08 -3.65 -8.69
N LEU A 136 5.61 -4.90 -8.79
CA LEU A 136 6.50 -6.07 -8.89
C LEU A 136 7.24 -6.13 -10.23
N VAL A 137 6.57 -5.75 -11.32
CA VAL A 137 7.20 -5.60 -12.64
C VAL A 137 8.28 -4.52 -12.60
N TRP A 138 8.00 -3.37 -11.99
CA TRP A 138 8.99 -2.32 -11.80
C TRP A 138 10.20 -2.83 -11.01
N LEU A 139 9.98 -3.61 -9.95
CA LEU A 139 11.08 -4.20 -9.16
C LEU A 139 11.93 -5.17 -9.99
N ARG A 140 11.30 -5.99 -10.85
CA ARG A 140 12.03 -6.83 -11.81
C ARG A 140 12.87 -5.97 -12.75
N ASP A 141 12.32 -4.87 -13.24
CA ASP A 141 13.04 -3.99 -14.16
C ASP A 141 14.26 -3.33 -13.47
N GLN A 142 14.16 -3.03 -12.16
CA GLN A 142 15.32 -2.62 -11.36
C GLN A 142 16.40 -3.71 -11.26
N ALA A 143 16.02 -4.99 -11.36
CA ALA A 143 16.96 -6.10 -11.23
C ALA A 143 17.73 -6.43 -12.51
N VAL A 144 17.24 -5.99 -13.67
CA VAL A 144 17.81 -6.34 -14.99
C VAL A 144 18.31 -5.13 -15.78
N SER A 145 17.85 -3.92 -15.45
CA SER A 145 18.24 -2.71 -16.17
C SER A 145 19.65 -2.28 -15.80
N SER A 146 20.42 -1.81 -16.80
CA SER A 146 21.69 -1.11 -16.59
C SER A 146 21.52 0.33 -16.08
N ASP A 147 20.30 0.86 -16.17
CA ASP A 147 19.91 2.19 -15.70
C ASP A 147 19.01 2.06 -14.45
N CYS A 148 19.26 1.07 -13.60
CA CYS A 148 18.46 0.89 -12.40
C CYS A 148 18.76 1.99 -11.37
N ASP A 149 17.85 2.14 -10.40
CA ASP A 149 18.05 3.13 -9.35
C ASP A 149 19.29 2.76 -8.51
N HIS A 150 20.18 3.74 -8.25
CA HIS A 150 21.43 3.54 -7.50
C HIS A 150 21.27 2.87 -6.11
N TRP A 151 20.04 2.82 -5.57
CA TRP A 151 19.74 2.07 -4.36
C TRP A 151 19.84 0.55 -4.54
N PHE A 152 19.81 0.05 -5.77
CA PHE A 152 20.01 -1.35 -6.12
C PHE A 152 21.48 -1.67 -6.52
N GLU A 153 22.30 -0.66 -6.82
CA GLU A 153 23.69 -0.83 -7.29
C GLU A 153 24.76 -0.54 -6.22
N GLY A 154 24.49 0.35 -5.25
CA GLY A 154 25.48 0.79 -4.25
C GLY A 154 25.32 0.16 -2.86
N GLY A 155 26.43 -0.09 -2.14
CA GLY A 155 26.41 -0.68 -0.78
C GLY A 155 26.26 -2.20 -0.77
N PRO A 156 25.65 -2.83 0.26
CA PRO A 156 25.27 -4.24 0.15
C PRO A 156 24.33 -4.42 -1.04
N GLY A 157 24.66 -5.35 -1.94
CA GLY A 157 23.81 -5.63 -3.11
C GLY A 157 22.40 -6.08 -2.72
N VAL A 158 21.45 -5.98 -3.65
CA VAL A 158 20.07 -6.42 -3.41
C VAL A 158 19.90 -7.88 -3.86
N ASP A 159 19.31 -8.70 -3.01
CA ASP A 159 19.02 -10.10 -3.28
C ASP A 159 17.61 -10.28 -3.84
N PHE A 160 17.48 -10.23 -5.16
CA PHE A 160 16.22 -10.43 -5.87
C PHE A 160 15.70 -11.87 -5.81
N ASP A 161 16.48 -12.84 -5.29
CA ASP A 161 15.98 -14.19 -5.02
C ASP A 161 15.25 -14.29 -3.67
N ARG A 162 15.43 -13.30 -2.78
CA ARG A 162 14.79 -13.22 -1.45
C ARG A 162 13.83 -12.04 -1.36
N VAL A 163 12.74 -12.08 -2.13
CA VAL A 163 11.67 -11.08 -2.08
C VAL A 163 10.49 -11.58 -1.25
N TYR A 164 9.92 -10.71 -0.42
CA TYR A 164 8.71 -10.98 0.37
C TYR A 164 7.68 -9.88 0.13
N VAL A 165 6.42 -10.27 -0.04
CA VAL A 165 5.31 -9.33 -0.20
C VAL A 165 4.50 -9.30 1.09
N LEU A 166 4.31 -8.12 1.65
CA LEU A 166 3.59 -7.86 2.88
C LEU A 166 2.45 -6.91 2.59
N GLY A 167 1.37 -7.01 3.35
CA GLY A 167 0.38 -5.94 3.36
C GLY A 167 -0.54 -5.97 4.55
N ASP A 168 -1.04 -4.78 4.91
CA ASP A 168 -1.94 -4.54 6.03
C ASP A 168 -3.38 -4.32 5.53
N SER A 169 -4.38 -4.97 6.12
CA SER A 169 -5.79 -4.75 5.78
C SER A 169 -6.06 -4.93 4.28
N SER A 170 -6.50 -3.89 3.56
CA SER A 170 -6.65 -3.92 2.10
C SER A 170 -5.34 -4.24 1.37
N GLY A 171 -4.20 -3.80 1.90
CA GLY A 171 -2.89 -4.22 1.42
C GLY A 171 -2.62 -5.71 1.64
N GLY A 172 -3.14 -6.29 2.73
CA GLY A 172 -3.11 -7.74 2.96
C GLY A 172 -3.95 -8.49 1.93
N ASN A 173 -5.08 -7.92 1.52
CA ASN A 173 -5.88 -8.44 0.40
C ASN A 173 -5.09 -8.35 -0.94
N ILE A 174 -4.42 -7.23 -1.22
CA ILE A 174 -3.50 -7.11 -2.38
C ILE A 174 -2.42 -8.20 -2.34
N ALA A 175 -1.75 -8.39 -1.19
CA ALA A 175 -0.73 -9.42 -1.03
C ALA A 175 -1.29 -10.84 -1.29
N HIS A 176 -2.52 -11.11 -0.86
CA HIS A 176 -3.22 -12.35 -1.18
C HIS A 176 -3.47 -12.52 -2.69
N HIS A 177 -3.96 -11.47 -3.37
CA HIS A 177 -4.17 -11.52 -4.83
C HIS A 177 -2.86 -11.78 -5.59
N LEU A 178 -1.76 -11.13 -5.18
CA LEU A 178 -0.44 -11.39 -5.76
C LEU A 178 0.06 -12.81 -5.49
N ALA A 179 -0.26 -13.37 -4.32
CA ALA A 179 0.06 -14.76 -3.97
C ALA A 179 -0.67 -15.74 -4.89
N PHE A 180 -1.94 -15.47 -5.19
CA PHE A 180 -2.71 -16.26 -6.16
C PHE A 180 -2.19 -16.10 -7.59
N ARG A 181 -1.86 -14.87 -8.00
CA ARG A 181 -1.43 -14.53 -9.36
C ARG A 181 -0.06 -15.09 -9.72
N PHE A 182 0.90 -15.00 -8.82
CA PHE A 182 2.29 -15.40 -9.09
C PHE A 182 2.68 -16.67 -8.34
N GLY A 183 2.23 -16.87 -7.10
CA GLY A 183 2.67 -17.98 -6.27
C GLY A 183 4.11 -17.82 -5.74
N SER A 184 4.44 -18.59 -4.70
CA SER A 184 5.79 -18.58 -4.12
C SER A 184 6.81 -19.23 -5.06
N GLY A 185 7.96 -18.58 -5.26
CA GLY A 185 9.08 -19.06 -6.05
C GLY A 185 8.88 -18.99 -7.56
N SER A 186 7.80 -18.36 -8.04
CA SER A 186 7.52 -18.21 -9.47
C SER A 186 8.65 -17.52 -10.22
N VAL A 187 8.83 -17.94 -11.47
CA VAL A 187 9.88 -17.46 -12.38
C VAL A 187 9.37 -16.40 -13.35
N GLU A 188 8.07 -16.09 -13.33
CA GLU A 188 7.48 -15.10 -14.25
C GLU A 188 8.07 -13.70 -14.08
N LEU A 189 8.47 -13.36 -12.86
CA LEU A 189 9.12 -12.09 -12.51
C LEU A 189 10.65 -12.21 -12.48
N SER A 190 11.25 -13.29 -13.01
CA SER A 190 12.70 -13.51 -12.96
C SER A 190 13.48 -12.28 -13.46
N PRO A 191 14.55 -11.86 -12.74
CA PRO A 191 15.22 -12.56 -11.63
C PRO A 191 14.56 -12.38 -10.26
N VAL A 192 13.51 -11.57 -10.14
CA VAL A 192 12.75 -11.41 -8.89
C VAL A 192 11.99 -12.69 -8.57
N ARG A 193 12.23 -13.25 -7.38
CA ARG A 193 11.52 -14.41 -6.85
C ARG A 193 10.91 -14.09 -5.50
N VAL A 194 9.57 -14.07 -5.47
CA VAL A 194 8.81 -13.88 -4.22
C VAL A 194 8.81 -15.20 -3.44
N ARG A 195 9.48 -15.23 -2.29
CA ARG A 195 9.61 -16.42 -1.42
C ARG A 195 8.45 -16.55 -0.44
N GLY A 196 7.77 -15.46 -0.11
CA GLY A 196 6.64 -15.50 0.81
C GLY A 196 5.73 -14.29 0.71
N TYR A 197 4.49 -14.51 1.14
CA TYR A 197 3.44 -13.50 1.26
C TYR A 197 2.98 -13.46 2.71
N VAL A 198 2.97 -12.28 3.34
CA VAL A 198 2.54 -12.10 4.72
C VAL A 198 1.32 -11.19 4.74
N LEU A 199 0.22 -11.72 5.26
CA LEU A 199 -1.07 -11.05 5.27
C LEU A 199 -1.34 -10.54 6.70
N LEU A 200 -1.18 -9.24 6.93
CA LEU A 200 -1.44 -8.62 8.23
C LEU A 200 -2.90 -8.18 8.26
N GLY A 201 -3.73 -8.90 9.03
CA GLY A 201 -5.17 -8.61 9.16
C GLY A 201 -5.88 -8.38 7.82
N PRO A 202 -5.78 -9.30 6.84
CA PRO A 202 -6.21 -9.03 5.47
C PRO A 202 -7.71 -8.73 5.37
N PHE A 203 -8.06 -7.71 4.59
CA PHE A 203 -9.43 -7.25 4.43
C PHE A 203 -10.19 -8.14 3.45
N PHE A 204 -11.05 -9.00 3.99
CA PHE A 204 -11.99 -9.82 3.23
C PHE A 204 -13.41 -9.56 3.73
N GLY A 205 -14.38 -9.74 2.84
CA GLY A 205 -15.79 -9.69 3.16
C GLY A 205 -16.56 -10.73 2.36
N GLY A 206 -17.84 -10.87 2.63
CA GLY A 206 -18.75 -11.76 1.93
C GLY A 206 -20.18 -11.28 2.05
N GLY A 207 -21.08 -11.84 1.24
CA GLY A 207 -22.52 -11.50 1.33
C GLY A 207 -23.19 -12.03 2.60
N GLU A 208 -22.63 -13.09 3.19
CA GLU A 208 -23.10 -13.68 4.44
C GLU A 208 -22.16 -13.32 5.59
N ARG A 209 -22.73 -12.97 6.73
CA ARG A 209 -21.96 -12.68 7.95
C ARG A 209 -21.36 -13.95 8.53
N THR A 210 -20.15 -13.80 9.05
CA THR A 210 -19.45 -14.83 9.82
C THR A 210 -19.84 -14.76 11.30
N LYS A 211 -19.60 -15.85 12.04
CA LYS A 211 -19.86 -15.89 13.50
C LYS A 211 -19.06 -14.86 14.30
N SER A 212 -17.92 -14.39 13.78
CA SER A 212 -17.14 -13.31 14.40
C SER A 212 -17.84 -11.96 14.37
N GLU A 213 -18.84 -11.79 13.49
CA GLU A 213 -19.63 -10.58 13.33
C GLU A 213 -20.91 -10.60 14.19
N ASP A 214 -21.19 -11.69 14.90
CA ASP A 214 -22.34 -11.83 15.81
C ASP A 214 -22.12 -11.13 17.18
N GLY A 215 -21.05 -10.35 17.32
CA GLY A 215 -20.63 -9.68 18.55
C GLY A 215 -21.11 -8.22 18.68
N PRO A 216 -20.83 -7.57 19.84
CA PRO A 216 -21.11 -6.15 19.99
C PRO A 216 -20.28 -5.33 18.99
N SER A 217 -20.93 -4.33 18.39
CA SER A 217 -20.32 -3.48 17.37
C SER A 217 -19.06 -2.76 17.89
N GLU A 218 -17.98 -2.80 17.12
CA GLU A 218 -16.75 -2.07 17.46
C GLU A 218 -16.95 -0.56 17.36
N LYS A 219 -16.23 0.21 18.17
CA LYS A 219 -16.40 1.69 18.16
C LYS A 219 -15.98 2.34 16.83
N LYS A 220 -15.00 1.78 16.12
CA LYS A 220 -14.44 2.38 14.89
C LYS A 220 -14.88 1.65 13.62
N LEU A 221 -14.72 0.34 13.56
CA LEU A 221 -15.14 -0.50 12.43
C LEU A 221 -16.46 -1.19 12.77
N ASN A 222 -17.52 -0.41 12.93
CA ASN A 222 -18.86 -0.93 13.20
C ASN A 222 -19.55 -1.46 11.93
N LEU A 223 -20.60 -2.27 12.13
CA LEU A 223 -21.43 -2.78 11.04
C LEU A 223 -22.03 -1.66 10.19
N ASP A 224 -22.46 -0.54 10.77
CA ASP A 224 -23.02 0.59 10.00
C ASP A 224 -22.00 1.22 9.03
N LEU A 225 -20.71 1.08 9.29
CA LEU A 225 -19.63 1.53 8.42
C LEU A 225 -19.26 0.47 7.40
N LEU A 226 -19.30 -0.81 7.77
CA LEU A 226 -18.87 -1.94 6.94
C LEU A 226 -19.96 -2.45 5.97
N ASP A 227 -21.24 -2.26 6.31
CA ASP A 227 -22.41 -2.71 5.51
C ASP A 227 -22.92 -1.64 4.53
N LYS A 228 -22.27 -0.47 4.43
CA LYS A 228 -22.58 0.57 3.44
C LYS A 228 -21.90 0.26 2.10
#